data_AF-A0A919V8D4-F1
#
_entry.id   AF-A0A919V8D4-F1
#
_cell.length_a   1.000
_cell.length_b   1.000
_cell.length_c   1.000
_cell.angle_alpha   90.00
_cell.angle_beta   90.00
_cell.angle_gamma   90.00
#
_symmetry.space_group_name_H-M   'P 1'
#
loop_
_entity.id
_entity.type
_entity.pdbx_description
1 polymer ?
#
loop_
_entity_poly.entity_id
_entity_poly.type
_entity_poly.pdbx_seq_one_letter_code
_entity_poly.pdbx_strand_id
1 'polypeptide(L)'
;MSKRKPAAPPRPLAPGDVVAAYSRHLDEWTAAQIIRLDPATQTAAVLDLTWSGPEPSSLSDLGDVAPLALTHHTWNGTLSYCNKEWLLPRSHKVIGTIPPLLDQPADMWGSGWHLGLQLAYQRRWDNGIREDPVGSWRAAYTGETLNEFFGRSAEPRSEVKHLSVREVDSLDCERLVRCFPALTDLDLYGRLGTLTAAHSLNGLASLRRIGIVDLFGMTKDDRLTPSRVPELESVKLHGIPAEYASVMRTTWNPEIPKGVLVSVIGVRTPEWVEENRNNPLRDWDGRDGIGGATYKKSVAEYKTTRRSILKTLAEDPAGLWPARLEEIGRAYGEAFNALDHRAGFIMTVEREELYEALDHIMAEAETLQGLDLRDAREHLFSGVDATRDW
;
A
#
# COMPACT_ATOMS: atom_id res chain seq x y z
N MET A 1 -2.70 -6.69 -25.50
CA MET A 1 -1.89 -7.93 -25.47
C MET A 1 -1.62 -8.28 -24.01
N SER A 2 -2.26 -9.31 -23.47
CA SER A 2 -2.00 -9.76 -22.11
C SER A 2 -0.55 -10.23 -22.02
N LYS A 3 0.30 -9.56 -21.23
CA LYS A 3 1.66 -10.03 -20.96
C LYS A 3 1.51 -11.40 -20.32
N ARG A 4 1.93 -12.45 -21.03
CA ARG A 4 1.92 -13.83 -20.52
C ARG A 4 2.69 -13.82 -19.20
N LYS A 5 2.03 -14.22 -18.10
CA LYS A 5 2.67 -14.30 -16.79
C LYS A 5 3.90 -15.21 -16.91
N PRO A 6 5.08 -14.82 -16.38
CA PRO A 6 6.24 -15.70 -16.41
C PRO A 6 5.90 -17.04 -15.75
N ALA A 7 6.41 -18.12 -16.33
CA ALA A 7 6.16 -19.50 -15.90
C ALA A 7 7.17 -19.99 -14.84
N ALA A 8 8.18 -19.18 -14.52
CA ALA A 8 9.20 -19.48 -13.52
C ALA A 8 9.54 -18.22 -12.69
N PRO A 9 10.03 -18.42 -11.44
CA PRO A 9 10.59 -17.36 -10.61
C PRO A 9 11.66 -16.54 -11.34
N PRO A 10 11.69 -15.19 -11.21
CA PRO A 10 12.69 -14.37 -11.89
C PRO A 10 14.14 -14.62 -11.43
N ARG A 11 14.31 -14.98 -10.15
CA ARG A 11 15.57 -15.48 -9.58
C ARG A 11 15.37 -16.98 -9.30
N PRO A 12 16.32 -17.86 -9.68
CA PRO A 12 16.15 -19.31 -9.54
C PRO A 12 15.73 -19.73 -8.13
N LEU A 13 14.67 -20.51 -8.07
CA LEU A 13 14.07 -21.07 -6.86
C LEU A 13 13.29 -22.33 -7.23
N ALA A 14 13.38 -23.38 -6.43
CA ALA A 14 12.69 -24.65 -6.65
C ALA A 14 12.11 -25.23 -5.35
N PRO A 15 11.05 -26.05 -5.42
CA PRO A 15 10.60 -26.86 -4.28
C PRO A 15 11.75 -27.71 -3.72
N GLY A 16 11.88 -27.74 -2.40
CA GLY A 16 12.95 -28.40 -1.66
C GLY A 16 14.14 -27.50 -1.34
N ASP A 17 14.29 -26.35 -2.01
CA ASP A 17 15.37 -25.42 -1.73
C ASP A 17 15.29 -24.91 -0.29
N VAL A 18 16.45 -24.89 0.37
CA VAL A 18 16.63 -24.24 1.66
C VAL A 18 17.28 -22.90 1.41
N VAL A 19 16.58 -21.85 1.85
CA VAL A 19 17.04 -20.47 1.76
C VAL A 19 17.52 -20.00 3.11
N ALA A 20 18.55 -19.16 3.13
CA ALA A 20 19.04 -18.49 4.33
C ALA A 20 19.04 -16.98 4.14
N ALA A 21 18.76 -16.25 5.21
CA ALA A 21 18.86 -14.79 5.27
C ALA A 21 19.24 -14.32 6.67
N TYR A 22 19.91 -13.18 6.76
CA TYR A 22 20.26 -12.57 8.03
C TYR A 22 19.03 -11.89 8.66
N SER A 23 18.72 -12.27 9.90
CA SER A 23 17.62 -11.74 10.68
C SER A 23 18.12 -10.73 11.72
N ARG A 24 17.76 -9.48 11.51
CA ARG A 24 18.08 -8.37 12.43
C ARG A 24 17.42 -8.49 13.81
N HIS A 25 16.36 -9.28 13.88
CA HIS A 25 15.65 -9.55 15.13
C HIS A 25 16.42 -10.49 16.05
N LEU A 26 17.25 -11.35 15.47
CA LEU A 26 18.06 -12.32 16.19
C LEU A 26 19.55 -11.96 16.18
N ASP A 27 19.97 -11.02 15.33
CA ASP A 27 21.39 -10.78 15.00
C ASP A 27 22.09 -12.06 14.50
N GLU A 28 21.34 -12.90 13.80
CA GLU A 28 21.77 -14.23 13.33
C GLU A 28 21.18 -14.51 11.95
N TRP A 29 21.82 -15.42 11.21
CA TRP A 29 21.21 -16.00 10.03
C TRP A 29 20.12 -16.99 10.41
N THR A 30 19.08 -17.06 9.59
CA THR A 30 17.94 -17.96 9.75
C THR A 30 17.67 -18.69 8.43
N ALA A 31 16.87 -19.75 8.49
CA ALA A 31 16.59 -20.58 7.33
C ALA A 31 15.08 -20.82 7.12
N ALA A 32 14.69 -21.01 5.87
CA ALA A 32 13.37 -21.49 5.46
C ALA A 32 13.51 -22.53 4.34
N GLN A 33 12.52 -23.40 4.19
CA GLN A 33 12.40 -24.28 3.04
C GLN A 33 11.30 -23.80 2.09
N ILE A 34 11.56 -23.89 0.79
CA ILE A 34 10.55 -23.73 -0.25
C ILE A 34 9.80 -25.04 -0.41
N ILE A 35 8.51 -25.05 -0.10
CA ILE A 35 7.71 -26.27 -0.15
C ILE A 35 7.08 -26.43 -1.54
N ARG A 36 6.51 -25.35 -2.09
CA ARG A 36 5.83 -25.37 -3.41
C ARG A 36 5.99 -24.03 -4.13
N LEU A 37 5.82 -24.08 -5.44
CA LEU A 37 5.67 -22.89 -6.30
C LEU A 37 4.34 -22.98 -7.05
N ASP A 38 3.64 -21.87 -7.15
CA ASP A 38 2.42 -21.75 -7.94
C ASP A 38 2.62 -20.72 -9.07
N PRO A 39 2.78 -21.16 -10.33
CA PRO A 39 2.92 -20.27 -11.48
C PRO A 39 1.68 -19.43 -11.80
N ALA A 40 0.47 -19.85 -11.41
CA ALA A 40 -0.76 -19.12 -11.71
C ALA A 40 -0.88 -17.85 -10.85
N THR A 41 -0.59 -18.01 -9.56
CA THR A 41 -0.59 -16.91 -8.58
C THR A 41 0.77 -16.24 -8.43
N GLN A 42 1.84 -16.83 -8.98
CA GLN A 42 3.22 -16.35 -8.87
C GLN A 42 3.71 -16.29 -7.40
N THR A 43 3.37 -17.34 -6.66
CA THR A 43 3.69 -17.46 -5.24
C THR A 43 4.60 -18.65 -4.94
N ALA A 44 5.36 -18.52 -3.86
CA ALA A 44 6.15 -19.59 -3.27
C ALA A 44 5.63 -19.86 -1.85
N ALA A 45 5.38 -21.12 -1.53
CA ALA A 45 5.02 -21.53 -0.18
C ALA A 45 6.30 -21.70 0.63
N VAL A 46 6.53 -20.79 1.57
CA VAL A 46 7.77 -20.67 2.35
C VAL A 46 7.51 -21.11 3.78
N LEU A 47 8.27 -22.12 4.22
CA LEU A 47 8.21 -22.69 5.56
C LEU A 47 9.43 -22.23 6.36
N ASP A 48 9.22 -21.42 7.40
CA ASP A 48 10.30 -21.04 8.30
C ASP A 48 10.77 -22.27 9.09
N LEU A 49 12.09 -22.36 9.30
CA LEU A 49 12.72 -23.44 10.07
C LEU A 49 13.11 -22.94 11.47
N THR A 50 13.31 -23.88 12.39
CA THR A 50 13.74 -23.60 13.78
C THR A 50 15.19 -23.13 13.91
N TRP A 51 15.95 -23.10 12.82
CA TRP A 51 17.38 -22.83 12.81
C TRP A 51 17.72 -21.34 12.81
N SER A 52 18.72 -20.97 13.62
CA SER A 52 19.49 -19.75 13.42
C SER A 52 20.93 -19.92 13.90
N GLY A 53 21.83 -19.08 13.41
CA GLY A 53 23.24 -19.09 13.82
C GLY A 53 24.13 -18.19 12.96
N PRO A 54 25.45 -18.47 12.91
CA PRO A 54 26.39 -17.81 11.99
C PRO A 54 25.98 -17.97 10.52
N GLU A 55 26.58 -17.18 9.63
CA GLU A 55 26.29 -17.27 8.20
C GLU A 55 26.53 -18.69 7.65
N PRO A 56 25.48 -19.39 7.14
CA PRO A 56 25.65 -20.74 6.65
C PRO A 56 26.25 -20.70 5.25
N SER A 57 27.22 -21.57 5.00
CA SER A 57 27.83 -21.80 3.69
C SER A 57 27.13 -22.93 2.93
N SER A 58 26.57 -23.90 3.65
CA SER A 58 25.86 -25.04 3.08
C SER A 58 24.86 -25.67 4.06
N LEU A 59 24.12 -26.69 3.63
CA LEU A 59 23.19 -27.43 4.47
C LEU A 59 23.83 -28.12 5.68
N SER A 60 25.12 -28.49 5.63
CA SER A 60 25.77 -29.14 6.77
C SER A 60 25.88 -28.23 7.99
N ASP A 61 25.88 -26.91 7.77
CA ASP A 61 26.00 -25.91 8.83
C ASP A 61 24.70 -25.77 9.64
N LEU A 62 23.59 -26.28 9.10
CA LEU A 62 22.28 -26.21 9.73
C LEU A 62 22.05 -27.32 10.77
N GLY A 63 22.72 -28.47 10.62
CA GLY A 63 22.43 -29.65 11.41
C GLY A 63 20.99 -30.14 11.19
N ASP A 64 20.36 -30.66 12.25
CA ASP A 64 18.97 -31.10 12.21
C ASP A 64 18.02 -29.88 12.28
N VAL A 65 17.23 -29.69 11.23
CA VAL A 65 16.24 -28.61 11.14
C VAL A 65 14.82 -29.15 11.17
N ALA A 66 13.93 -28.41 11.82
CA ALA A 66 12.52 -28.73 11.91
C ALA A 66 11.66 -27.55 11.43
N PRO A 67 10.42 -27.80 10.97
CA PRO A 67 9.42 -26.76 10.75
C PRO A 67 9.19 -25.92 12.02
N LEU A 68 9.15 -24.60 11.87
CA LEU A 68 8.86 -23.71 12.99
C LEU A 68 7.35 -23.74 13.33
N ALA A 69 7.01 -24.27 14.50
CA ALA A 69 5.67 -24.18 15.08
C ALA A 69 5.54 -22.95 15.97
N LEU A 70 4.43 -22.22 15.83
CA LEU A 70 4.15 -20.97 16.54
C LEU A 70 3.22 -21.23 17.72
N THR A 71 3.66 -20.84 18.91
CA THR A 71 2.87 -20.85 20.15
C THR A 71 2.85 -19.51 20.85
N HIS A 72 3.49 -18.49 20.26
CA HIS A 72 3.46 -17.14 20.80
C HIS A 72 2.11 -16.45 20.57
N HIS A 73 1.76 -15.50 21.44
CA HIS A 73 0.52 -14.72 21.33
C HIS A 73 -0.73 -15.62 21.29
N THR A 74 -1.51 -15.52 20.22
CA THR A 74 -2.74 -16.31 19.99
C THR A 74 -2.50 -17.55 19.13
N TRP A 75 -1.26 -17.83 18.74
CA TRP A 75 -0.93 -19.02 17.95
C TRP A 75 -1.00 -20.29 18.81
N ASN A 76 -1.50 -21.38 18.22
CA ASN A 76 -1.83 -22.62 18.92
C ASN A 76 -1.10 -23.85 18.35
N GLY A 77 0.13 -23.67 17.88
CA GLY A 77 0.95 -24.72 17.25
C GLY A 77 0.92 -24.71 15.73
N THR A 78 0.31 -23.70 15.10
CA THR A 78 0.34 -23.52 13.64
C THR A 78 1.77 -23.34 13.15
N LEU A 79 2.10 -23.92 11.99
CA LEU A 79 3.41 -23.72 11.39
C LEU A 79 3.54 -22.31 10.81
N SER A 80 4.75 -21.74 10.90
CA SER A 80 5.11 -20.52 10.18
C SER A 80 5.31 -20.85 8.68
N TYR A 81 4.19 -20.98 7.98
CA TYR A 81 4.12 -21.46 6.60
C TYR A 81 3.17 -20.58 5.78
N CYS A 82 3.71 -19.77 4.88
CA CYS A 82 2.92 -18.80 4.12
C CYS A 82 3.27 -18.80 2.63
N ASN A 83 2.26 -18.56 1.79
CA ASN A 83 2.46 -18.15 0.41
C ASN A 83 3.00 -16.71 0.37
N LYS A 84 4.15 -16.54 -0.29
CA LYS A 84 4.84 -15.26 -0.50
C LYS A 84 5.05 -15.00 -1.99
N GLU A 85 5.40 -13.79 -2.39
CA GLU A 85 5.82 -13.52 -3.76
C GLU A 85 6.98 -14.46 -4.16
N TRP A 86 6.89 -15.13 -5.32
CA TRP A 86 7.90 -16.11 -5.79
C TRP A 86 9.21 -15.46 -6.30
N LEU A 87 9.70 -14.47 -5.57
CA LEU A 87 10.91 -13.74 -5.88
C LEU A 87 11.83 -13.80 -4.67
N LEU A 88 12.91 -14.56 -4.79
CA LEU A 88 13.94 -14.67 -3.76
C LEU A 88 14.66 -13.31 -3.60
N PRO A 89 14.51 -12.60 -2.47
CA PRO A 89 15.09 -11.26 -2.32
C PRO A 89 16.61 -11.31 -2.35
N ARG A 90 17.26 -10.25 -2.84
CA ARG A 90 18.74 -10.19 -2.97
C ARG A 90 19.51 -10.46 -1.67
N SER A 91 18.90 -10.15 -0.52
CA SER A 91 19.44 -10.44 0.81
C SER A 91 19.40 -11.92 1.21
N HIS A 92 18.72 -12.76 0.42
CA HIS A 92 18.56 -14.19 0.65
C HIS A 92 19.44 -14.99 -0.32
N LYS A 93 19.86 -16.19 0.12
CA LYS A 93 20.62 -17.14 -0.69
C LYS A 93 20.08 -18.56 -0.54
N VAL A 94 20.12 -19.34 -1.61
CA VAL A 94 19.89 -20.79 -1.54
C VAL A 94 21.18 -21.44 -1.06
N ILE A 95 21.10 -22.30 -0.03
CA ILE A 95 22.25 -22.98 0.59
C ILE A 95 22.26 -24.50 0.32
N GLY A 96 21.25 -24.99 -0.37
CA GLY A 96 21.13 -26.36 -0.85
C GLY A 96 19.66 -26.78 -1.00
N THR A 97 19.45 -28.06 -1.28
CA THR A 97 18.12 -28.62 -1.52
C THR A 97 17.98 -29.90 -0.70
N ILE A 98 16.86 -30.05 0.00
CA ILE A 98 16.46 -31.28 0.70
C ILE A 98 15.02 -31.64 0.27
N PRO A 99 14.56 -32.90 0.43
CA PRO A 99 13.16 -33.24 0.19
C PRO A 99 12.22 -32.30 0.98
N PRO A 100 11.12 -31.82 0.37
CA PRO A 100 10.13 -31.01 1.08
C PRO A 100 9.68 -31.66 2.40
N LEU A 101 9.76 -30.92 3.49
CA LEU A 101 9.36 -31.40 4.83
C LEU A 101 7.84 -31.55 4.96
N LEU A 102 7.08 -30.91 4.06
CA LEU A 102 5.63 -30.93 3.99
C LEU A 102 5.18 -31.26 2.55
N ASP A 103 3.97 -31.78 2.40
CA ASP A 103 3.32 -32.03 1.10
C ASP A 103 2.09 -31.15 0.86
N GLN A 104 1.50 -30.61 1.94
CA GLN A 104 0.31 -29.76 1.90
C GLN A 104 0.60 -28.32 1.40
N PRO A 105 -0.37 -27.65 0.74
CA PRO A 105 -0.26 -26.23 0.42
C PRO A 105 -0.33 -25.37 1.68
N ALA A 106 0.24 -24.16 1.62
CA ALA A 106 0.00 -23.14 2.64
C ALA A 106 -1.39 -22.54 2.46
N ASP A 107 -2.08 -22.29 3.57
CA ASP A 107 -3.39 -21.63 3.66
C ASP A 107 -3.29 -20.17 4.11
N MET A 108 -2.09 -19.70 4.45
CA MET A 108 -1.80 -18.33 4.83
C MET A 108 -1.04 -17.59 3.72
N TRP A 109 -1.25 -16.28 3.65
CA TRP A 109 -0.51 -15.37 2.77
C TRP A 109 0.27 -14.37 3.60
N GLY A 110 1.51 -14.11 3.20
CA GLY A 110 2.34 -13.09 3.82
C GLY A 110 3.04 -12.27 2.76
N SER A 111 3.13 -10.96 2.98
CA SER A 111 3.94 -10.09 2.12
C SER A 111 5.39 -10.07 2.61
N GLY A 112 6.34 -10.13 1.68
CA GLY A 112 7.76 -10.04 2.00
C GLY A 112 8.33 -11.27 2.73
N TRP A 113 9.65 -11.40 2.64
CA TRP A 113 10.41 -12.51 3.23
C TRP A 113 11.09 -12.04 4.52
N HIS A 114 10.29 -11.87 5.58
CA HIS A 114 10.75 -11.46 6.91
C HIS A 114 11.34 -12.62 7.70
N LEU A 115 12.32 -13.31 7.12
CA LEU A 115 12.86 -14.54 7.68
C LEU A 115 13.45 -14.32 9.08
N GLY A 116 13.06 -15.16 10.03
CA GLY A 116 13.49 -15.08 11.42
C GLY A 116 12.66 -14.18 12.34
N LEU A 117 11.72 -13.38 11.81
CA LEU A 117 10.83 -12.57 12.66
C LEU A 117 9.98 -13.46 13.59
N GLN A 118 9.35 -14.48 13.02
CA GLN A 118 8.51 -15.41 13.80
C GLN A 118 9.37 -16.24 14.78
N LEU A 119 10.55 -16.67 14.37
CA LEU A 119 11.50 -17.36 15.25
C LEU A 119 11.93 -16.48 16.43
N ALA A 120 12.16 -15.18 16.21
CA ALA A 120 12.50 -14.24 17.26
C ALA A 120 11.36 -14.08 18.28
N TYR A 121 10.11 -13.95 17.81
CA TYR A 121 8.96 -13.91 18.71
C TYR A 121 8.76 -15.22 19.47
N GLN A 122 8.95 -16.36 18.80
CA GLN A 122 8.86 -17.66 19.43
C GLN A 122 9.90 -17.82 20.55
N ARG A 123 11.17 -17.48 20.29
CA ARG A 123 12.22 -17.55 21.32
C ARG A 123 11.95 -16.64 22.51
N ARG A 124 11.47 -15.41 22.29
CA ARG A 124 11.05 -14.52 23.38
C ARG A 124 9.94 -15.17 24.20
N TRP A 125 8.97 -15.76 23.52
CA TRP A 125 7.85 -16.45 24.17
C TRP A 125 8.30 -17.67 24.99
N ASP A 126 9.20 -18.48 24.47
CA ASP A 126 9.75 -19.64 25.19
C ASP A 126 10.54 -19.21 26.43
N ASN A 127 11.18 -18.03 26.38
CA ASN A 127 11.88 -17.41 27.51
C ASN A 127 10.95 -16.63 28.47
N GLY A 128 9.63 -16.76 28.36
CA GLY A 128 8.67 -16.12 29.27
C GLY A 128 8.39 -14.64 28.98
N ILE A 129 8.99 -14.05 27.93
CA ILE A 129 8.74 -12.66 27.54
C ILE A 129 7.47 -12.63 26.69
N ARG A 130 6.40 -12.01 27.23
CA ARG A 130 5.08 -11.93 26.58
C ARG A 130 4.83 -10.59 25.87
N GLU A 131 5.62 -9.58 26.22
CA GLU A 131 5.53 -8.25 25.63
C GLU A 131 6.39 -8.14 24.36
N ASP A 132 5.83 -7.48 23.35
CA ASP A 132 6.58 -7.11 22.15
C ASP A 132 7.68 -6.11 22.50
N PRO A 133 8.85 -6.18 21.85
CA PRO A 133 9.91 -5.21 22.08
C PRO A 133 9.39 -3.81 21.71
N VAL A 134 9.58 -2.84 22.60
CA VAL A 134 9.38 -1.42 22.28
C VAL A 134 10.35 -1.07 21.16
N GLY A 135 9.84 -1.01 19.93
CA GLY A 135 10.67 -0.84 18.75
C GLY A 135 11.07 0.61 18.58
N SER A 136 12.05 1.10 19.35
CA SER A 136 12.65 2.43 19.12
C SER A 136 13.18 2.61 17.69
N TRP A 137 13.47 1.50 17.02
CA TRP A 137 13.85 1.40 15.62
C TRP A 137 12.68 1.50 14.62
N ARG A 138 11.43 1.50 15.09
CA ARG A 138 10.24 1.78 14.30
C ARG A 138 9.66 3.13 14.72
N ALA A 139 9.24 3.93 13.74
CA ALA A 139 8.48 5.13 13.99
C ALA A 139 7.30 5.21 13.01
N ALA A 140 6.18 5.73 13.50
CA ALA A 140 4.99 6.00 12.71
C ALA A 140 4.52 7.42 13.00
N TYR A 141 4.20 8.16 11.93
CA TYR A 141 3.72 9.55 12.01
C TYR A 141 2.57 9.78 11.03
N THR A 142 1.78 10.81 11.30
CA THR A 142 1.03 11.49 10.23
C THR A 142 1.96 12.50 9.53
N GLY A 143 1.63 12.92 8.31
CA GLY A 143 2.38 13.96 7.60
C GLY A 143 2.47 15.25 8.42
N GLU A 144 1.37 15.66 9.06
CA GLU A 144 1.30 16.83 9.93
C GLU A 144 2.25 16.71 11.13
N THR A 145 2.14 15.64 11.92
CA THR A 145 2.97 15.45 13.13
C THR A 145 4.45 15.34 12.80
N LEU A 146 4.79 14.77 11.65
CA LEU A 146 6.17 14.72 11.18
C LEU A 146 6.71 16.10 10.78
N ASN A 147 5.90 16.90 10.10
CA ASN A 147 6.28 18.27 9.73
C ASN A 147 6.43 19.18 10.96
N GLU A 148 5.55 19.04 11.96
CA GLU A 148 5.74 19.71 13.25
C GLU A 148 7.04 19.28 13.92
N PHE A 149 7.34 17.98 13.90
CA PHE A 149 8.57 17.45 14.44
C PHE A 149 9.81 18.05 13.76
N PHE A 150 9.81 18.14 12.43
CA PHE A 150 10.87 18.82 11.67
C PHE A 150 11.03 20.30 12.04
N GLY A 151 9.96 20.97 12.48
CA GLY A 151 10.00 22.36 12.94
C GLY A 151 10.56 22.53 14.35
N ARG A 152 10.48 21.50 15.20
CA ARG A 152 10.88 21.55 16.62
C ARG A 152 12.25 20.93 16.89
N SER A 153 12.63 19.89 16.16
CA SER A 153 13.88 19.16 16.37
C SER A 153 14.64 18.99 15.06
N ALA A 154 15.95 19.20 15.12
CA ALA A 154 16.88 18.96 14.01
C ALA A 154 17.80 17.75 14.26
N GLU A 155 17.64 17.05 15.40
CA GLU A 155 18.53 15.95 15.75
C GLU A 155 18.23 14.69 14.92
N PRO A 156 19.25 14.09 14.27
CA PRO A 156 19.09 12.85 13.53
C PRO A 156 18.71 11.68 14.44
N ARG A 157 17.62 11.00 14.12
CA ARG A 157 17.13 9.78 14.76
C ARG A 157 17.64 8.53 14.06
N SER A 158 18.93 8.28 14.21
CA SER A 158 19.62 7.16 13.55
C SER A 158 19.22 5.78 14.10
N GLU A 159 18.59 5.75 15.28
CA GLU A 159 18.02 4.55 15.86
C GLU A 159 16.83 4.03 15.03
N VAL A 160 16.07 4.92 14.38
CA VAL A 160 14.92 4.56 13.54
C VAL A 160 15.42 3.96 12.23
N LYS A 161 15.02 2.71 11.98
CA LYS A 161 15.30 1.94 10.77
C LYS A 161 14.05 1.79 9.89
N HIS A 162 12.87 1.82 10.50
CA HIS A 162 11.59 1.65 9.81
C HIS A 162 10.71 2.86 10.07
N LEU A 163 10.31 3.55 9.03
CA LEU A 163 9.45 4.73 9.10
C LEU A 163 8.20 4.52 8.26
N SER A 164 7.04 4.69 8.90
CA SER A 164 5.76 4.79 8.19
C SER A 164 5.17 6.18 8.40
N VAL A 165 4.85 6.87 7.32
CA VAL A 165 4.19 8.17 7.37
C VAL A 165 2.86 8.08 6.63
N ARG A 166 1.77 8.33 7.33
CA ARG A 166 0.41 8.33 6.79
C ARG A 166 -0.09 9.75 6.59
N GLU A 167 -1.15 9.93 5.83
CA GLU A 167 -1.84 11.22 5.68
C GLU A 167 -0.85 12.34 5.27
N VAL A 168 0.02 12.02 4.32
CA VAL A 168 0.98 12.99 3.78
C VAL A 168 0.26 13.90 2.78
N ASP A 169 0.08 15.18 3.15
CA ASP A 169 -0.35 16.24 2.24
C ASP A 169 0.84 16.89 1.53
N SER A 170 1.90 17.20 2.28
CA SER A 170 3.18 17.68 1.78
C SER A 170 4.31 17.18 2.67
N LEU A 171 5.40 16.71 2.08
CA LEU A 171 6.56 16.22 2.80
C LEU A 171 7.86 16.60 2.10
N ASP A 172 8.80 17.15 2.85
CA ASP A 172 10.16 17.47 2.41
C ASP A 172 11.07 16.25 2.64
N CYS A 173 11.47 15.60 1.55
CA CYS A 173 12.30 14.41 1.60
C CYS A 173 13.75 14.71 2.02
N GLU A 174 14.25 15.93 1.84
CA GLU A 174 15.58 16.30 2.33
C GLU A 174 15.59 16.32 3.87
N ARG A 175 14.56 16.91 4.47
CA ARG A 175 14.36 16.88 5.94
C ARG A 175 14.17 15.47 6.45
N LEU A 176 13.38 14.65 5.76
CA LEU A 176 13.16 13.25 6.12
C LEU A 176 14.49 12.49 6.15
N VAL A 177 15.32 12.61 5.11
CA VAL A 177 16.60 11.88 5.03
C VAL A 177 17.60 12.40 6.05
N ARG A 178 17.65 13.71 6.29
CA ARG A 178 18.49 14.29 7.35
C ARG A 178 18.09 13.77 8.74
N CYS A 179 16.79 13.66 8.98
CA CYS A 179 16.26 13.26 10.26
C CYS A 179 16.34 11.76 10.49
N PHE A 180 16.19 10.94 9.45
CA PHE A 180 16.22 9.48 9.54
C PHE A 180 17.25 8.92 8.55
N PRO A 181 18.55 9.16 8.77
CA PRO A 181 19.58 8.83 7.79
C PRO A 181 19.83 7.32 7.66
N ALA A 182 19.40 6.53 8.65
CA ALA A 182 19.70 5.10 8.74
C ALA A 182 18.50 4.20 8.41
N LEU A 183 17.51 4.71 7.67
CA LEU A 183 16.34 3.95 7.27
C LEU A 183 16.72 2.77 6.39
N THR A 184 16.14 1.62 6.69
CA THR A 184 16.12 0.44 5.84
C THR A 184 14.74 0.20 5.23
N ASP A 185 13.70 0.82 5.81
CA ASP A 185 12.31 0.59 5.42
C ASP A 185 11.55 1.91 5.51
N LEU A 186 10.94 2.32 4.41
CA LEU A 186 10.22 3.59 4.30
C LEU A 186 8.88 3.37 3.59
N ASP A 187 7.78 3.63 4.29
CA ASP A 187 6.44 3.61 3.72
C ASP A 187 5.79 5.00 3.85
N LEU A 188 5.41 5.58 2.72
CA LEU A 188 4.78 6.90 2.62
C LEU A 188 3.39 6.76 2.00
N TYR A 189 2.37 7.24 2.70
CA TYR A 189 0.98 7.19 2.26
C TYR A 189 0.38 8.61 2.27
N GLY A 190 -0.09 9.04 1.11
CA GLY A 190 -0.81 10.30 0.94
C GLY A 190 -2.22 10.10 0.43
N ARG A 191 -2.90 11.22 0.15
CA ARG A 191 -4.16 11.27 -0.59
C ARG A 191 -4.06 12.38 -1.64
N LEU A 192 -3.32 12.11 -2.72
CA LEU A 192 -2.87 13.13 -3.70
C LEU A 192 -1.92 14.17 -3.08
N GLY A 193 -1.13 13.75 -2.10
CA GLY A 193 -0.13 14.58 -1.45
C GLY A 193 1.11 14.81 -2.31
N THR A 194 2.03 15.65 -1.83
CA THR A 194 3.22 16.06 -2.59
C THR A 194 4.51 15.75 -1.82
N LEU A 195 5.43 15.06 -2.47
CA LEU A 195 6.83 14.95 -2.04
C LEU A 195 7.65 16.05 -2.71
N THR A 196 8.41 16.77 -1.91
CA THR A 196 9.37 17.78 -2.37
C THR A 196 10.78 17.29 -2.10
N ALA A 197 11.74 17.74 -2.92
CA ALA A 197 13.14 17.29 -2.88
C ALA A 197 13.30 15.75 -2.89
N ALA A 198 12.44 15.04 -3.64
CA ALA A 198 12.35 13.58 -3.63
C ALA A 198 13.65 12.89 -4.05
N HIS A 199 14.47 13.52 -4.91
CA HIS A 199 15.82 13.07 -5.23
C HIS A 199 16.68 12.77 -3.99
N SER A 200 16.45 13.45 -2.86
CA SER A 200 17.17 13.27 -1.59
C SER A 200 17.06 11.84 -1.05
N LEU A 201 16.00 11.10 -1.40
CA LEU A 201 15.83 9.69 -1.02
C LEU A 201 16.98 8.80 -1.52
N ASN A 202 17.73 9.22 -2.56
CA ASN A 202 18.98 8.57 -2.97
C ASN A 202 20.09 8.64 -1.92
N GLY A 203 19.93 9.44 -0.85
CA GLY A 203 20.86 9.51 0.28
C GLY A 203 20.73 8.34 1.27
N LEU A 204 19.67 7.54 1.18
CA LEU A 204 19.42 6.41 2.10
C LEU A 204 20.12 5.13 1.61
N ALA A 205 21.45 5.07 1.70
CA ALA A 205 22.24 3.97 1.15
C ALA A 205 21.88 2.57 1.70
N SER A 206 21.35 2.50 2.93
CA SER A 206 20.90 1.26 3.59
C SER A 206 19.43 0.90 3.32
N LEU A 207 18.72 1.68 2.49
CA LEU A 207 17.32 1.46 2.19
C LEU A 207 17.12 0.14 1.45
N ARG A 208 16.31 -0.75 2.04
CA ARG A 208 15.94 -2.06 1.49
C ARG A 208 14.55 -2.08 0.92
N ARG A 209 13.61 -1.39 1.56
CA ARG A 209 12.21 -1.36 1.12
C ARG A 209 11.69 0.06 1.06
N ILE A 210 11.02 0.38 -0.05
CA ILE A 210 10.29 1.63 -0.19
C ILE A 210 8.87 1.38 -0.71
N GLY A 211 7.90 1.92 0.02
CA GLY A 211 6.49 2.03 -0.33
C GLY A 211 6.11 3.50 -0.52
N ILE A 212 5.53 3.85 -1.66
CA ILE A 212 4.94 5.18 -1.90
C ILE A 212 3.54 4.99 -2.48
N VAL A 213 2.54 5.56 -1.81
CA VAL A 213 1.13 5.42 -2.17
C VAL A 213 0.48 6.80 -2.27
N ASP A 214 -0.12 7.09 -3.43
CA ASP A 214 -0.92 8.30 -3.71
C ASP A 214 -0.20 9.62 -3.38
N LEU A 215 1.07 9.67 -3.80
CA LEU A 215 1.97 10.80 -3.61
C LEU A 215 2.61 11.23 -4.94
N PHE A 216 2.70 12.55 -5.10
CA PHE A 216 3.06 13.27 -6.32
C PHE A 216 4.22 14.24 -6.07
N GLY A 217 4.56 15.08 -7.05
CA GLY A 217 5.68 16.03 -6.95
C GLY A 217 7.03 15.47 -7.39
N MET A 218 7.18 14.14 -7.48
CA MET A 218 8.37 13.54 -8.08
C MET A 218 8.36 13.68 -9.61
N THR A 219 9.50 14.07 -10.15
CA THR A 219 9.79 14.13 -11.58
C THR A 219 10.71 12.99 -11.99
N LYS A 220 11.03 12.89 -13.28
CA LYS A 220 12.01 11.91 -13.78
C LYS A 220 13.40 12.01 -13.11
N ASP A 221 13.78 13.20 -12.65
CA ASP A 221 15.11 13.48 -12.09
C ASP A 221 15.23 13.02 -10.63
N ASP A 222 14.10 12.76 -9.96
CA ASP A 222 14.03 12.26 -8.60
C ASP A 222 14.20 10.73 -8.49
N ARG A 223 14.42 10.04 -9.62
CA ARG A 223 14.51 8.57 -9.68
C ARG A 223 15.53 8.02 -8.67
N LEU A 224 15.14 6.97 -7.96
CA LEU A 224 16.07 6.15 -7.18
C LEU A 224 16.94 5.32 -8.12
N THR A 225 18.24 5.26 -7.89
CA THR A 225 19.17 4.47 -8.71
C THR A 225 19.85 3.36 -7.92
N PRO A 226 20.09 2.17 -8.52
CA PRO A 226 20.79 1.08 -7.85
C PRO A 226 22.18 1.46 -7.32
N SER A 227 22.86 2.42 -7.95
CA SER A 227 24.16 2.91 -7.48
C SER A 227 24.11 3.71 -6.18
N ARG A 228 22.96 4.32 -5.88
CA ARG A 228 22.76 5.18 -4.70
C ARG A 228 22.07 4.46 -3.56
N VAL A 229 21.16 3.55 -3.89
CA VAL A 229 20.42 2.70 -2.94
C VAL A 229 20.68 1.21 -3.25
N PRO A 230 21.92 0.72 -3.06
CA PRO A 230 22.34 -0.62 -3.52
C PRO A 230 21.65 -1.76 -2.79
N GLU A 231 21.20 -1.55 -1.54
CA GLU A 231 20.53 -2.58 -0.75
C GLU A 231 19.03 -2.74 -1.08
N LEU A 232 18.48 -1.90 -1.97
CA LEU A 232 17.05 -1.89 -2.26
C LEU A 232 16.61 -3.22 -2.89
N GLU A 233 15.66 -3.88 -2.22
CA GLU A 233 15.11 -5.19 -2.58
C GLU A 233 13.58 -5.16 -2.76
N SER A 234 12.92 -4.06 -2.38
CA SER A 234 11.49 -3.87 -2.63
C SER A 234 11.16 -2.43 -2.98
N VAL A 235 10.50 -2.25 -4.13
CA VAL A 235 9.97 -0.99 -4.65
C VAL A 235 8.48 -1.19 -4.91
N LYS A 236 7.63 -0.60 -4.06
CA LYS A 236 6.17 -0.64 -4.19
C LYS A 236 5.64 0.78 -4.39
N LEU A 237 5.18 1.09 -5.60
CA LEU A 237 4.67 2.39 -5.98
C LEU A 237 3.23 2.23 -6.46
N HIS A 238 2.29 2.90 -5.79
CA HIS A 238 0.87 2.93 -6.13
C HIS A 238 0.41 4.36 -6.28
N GLY A 239 -0.34 4.70 -7.34
CA GLY A 239 -0.92 6.04 -7.41
C GLY A 239 0.09 7.17 -7.63
N ILE A 240 1.17 6.91 -8.38
CA ILE A 240 2.29 7.87 -8.58
C ILE A 240 2.28 8.55 -9.96
N PRO A 241 3.04 9.66 -10.15
CA PRO A 241 3.17 10.33 -11.44
C PRO A 241 3.64 9.41 -12.58
N ALA A 242 3.03 9.55 -13.76
CA ALA A 242 3.33 8.73 -14.94
C ALA A 242 4.78 8.81 -15.42
N GLU A 243 5.37 10.01 -15.40
CA GLU A 243 6.77 10.21 -15.77
C GLU A 243 7.72 9.50 -14.80
N TYR A 244 7.49 9.63 -13.48
CA TYR A 244 8.28 8.97 -12.45
C TYR A 244 8.14 7.44 -12.53
N ALA A 245 6.92 6.94 -12.71
CA ALA A 245 6.65 5.52 -12.89
C ALA A 245 7.40 4.91 -14.08
N SER A 246 7.48 5.65 -15.19
CA SER A 246 8.19 5.21 -16.40
C SER A 246 9.70 5.04 -16.15
N VAL A 247 10.35 6.03 -15.53
CA VAL A 247 11.79 5.95 -15.24
C VAL A 247 12.10 4.94 -14.14
N MET A 248 11.24 4.78 -13.13
CA MET A 248 11.42 3.77 -12.09
C MET A 248 11.32 2.35 -12.66
N ARG A 249 10.35 2.07 -13.53
CA ARG A 249 10.26 0.76 -14.22
C ARG A 249 11.50 0.48 -15.07
N THR A 250 11.95 1.47 -15.85
CA THR A 250 13.14 1.32 -16.70
C THR A 250 14.40 1.05 -15.88
N THR A 251 14.51 1.69 -14.72
CA THR A 251 15.66 1.58 -13.82
C THR A 251 15.67 0.27 -13.03
N TRP A 252 14.52 -0.17 -12.52
CA TRP A 252 14.44 -1.26 -11.54
C TRP A 252 13.96 -2.60 -12.10
N ASN A 253 13.26 -2.64 -13.25
CA ASN A 253 12.90 -3.93 -13.86
C ASN A 253 14.11 -4.82 -14.18
N PRO A 254 15.26 -4.30 -14.65
CA PRO A 254 16.48 -5.11 -14.82
C PRO A 254 17.05 -5.69 -13.52
N GLU A 255 16.65 -5.16 -12.37
CA GLU A 255 17.06 -5.65 -11.05
C GLU A 255 16.15 -6.77 -10.51
N ILE A 256 15.00 -7.03 -11.16
CA ILE A 256 14.08 -8.11 -10.76
C ILE A 256 14.77 -9.48 -10.77
N PRO A 257 15.50 -9.91 -11.82
CA PRO A 257 16.23 -11.18 -11.80
C PRO A 257 17.33 -11.25 -10.72
N LYS A 258 17.74 -10.09 -10.19
CA LYS A 258 18.72 -9.98 -9.10
C LYS A 258 18.05 -9.97 -7.71
N GLY A 259 16.74 -10.20 -7.62
CA GLY A 259 16.01 -10.29 -6.36
C GLY A 259 15.44 -8.96 -5.85
N VAL A 260 15.03 -8.05 -6.74
CA VAL A 260 14.25 -6.84 -6.36
C VAL A 260 12.79 -7.00 -6.73
N LEU A 261 11.91 -6.91 -5.74
CA LEU A 261 10.49 -6.85 -5.97
C LEU A 261 10.12 -5.47 -6.49
N VAL A 262 9.58 -5.38 -7.71
CA VAL A 262 9.12 -4.13 -8.31
C VAL A 262 7.63 -4.22 -8.58
N SER A 263 6.84 -3.40 -7.89
CA SER A 263 5.41 -3.21 -8.14
C SER A 263 5.16 -1.74 -8.41
N VAL A 264 4.72 -1.41 -9.62
CA VAL A 264 4.35 -0.05 -10.02
C VAL A 264 2.98 -0.11 -10.69
N ILE A 265 1.95 0.35 -9.97
CA ILE A 265 0.54 0.22 -10.35
C ILE A 265 -0.22 1.53 -10.08
N GLY A 266 -1.44 1.66 -10.61
CA GLY A 266 -2.28 2.85 -10.39
C GLY A 266 -1.66 4.16 -10.90
N VAL A 267 -0.86 4.11 -11.96
CA VAL A 267 -0.11 5.28 -12.46
C VAL A 267 -1.04 6.39 -12.95
N ARG A 268 -0.78 7.64 -12.57
CA ARG A 268 -1.64 8.80 -12.87
C ARG A 268 -0.92 9.86 -13.70
N THR A 269 -1.65 10.49 -14.63
CA THR A 269 -1.15 11.66 -15.38
C THR A 269 -1.43 12.95 -14.61
N PRO A 270 -0.72 14.06 -14.90
CA PRO A 270 -1.01 15.35 -14.30
C PRO A 270 -2.47 15.77 -14.48
N GLU A 271 -3.05 15.54 -15.66
CA GLU A 271 -4.44 15.88 -15.98
C GLU A 271 -5.41 15.07 -15.12
N TRP A 272 -5.15 13.78 -14.92
CA TRP A 272 -5.98 12.95 -14.04
C TRP A 272 -5.96 13.49 -12.60
N VAL A 273 -4.78 13.90 -12.11
CA VAL A 273 -4.64 14.42 -10.74
C VAL A 273 -5.40 15.73 -10.58
N GLU A 274 -5.32 16.62 -11.57
CA GLU A 274 -6.06 17.89 -11.55
C GLU A 274 -7.58 17.66 -11.60
N GLU A 275 -8.05 16.76 -12.47
CA GLU A 275 -9.46 16.42 -12.58
C GLU A 275 -10.05 15.72 -11.35
N ASN A 276 -9.22 15.03 -10.56
CA ASN A 276 -9.66 14.18 -9.44
C ASN A 276 -9.28 14.72 -8.06
N ARG A 277 -8.62 15.89 -7.97
CA ARG A 277 -8.21 16.48 -6.68
C ARG A 277 -9.38 16.66 -5.72
N ASN A 278 -10.51 17.14 -6.23
CA ASN A 278 -11.74 17.39 -5.48
C ASN A 278 -12.84 16.37 -5.84
N ASN A 279 -12.45 15.20 -6.36
CA ASN A 279 -13.38 14.12 -6.64
C ASN A 279 -13.39 13.14 -5.45
N PRO A 280 -14.48 13.06 -4.66
CA PRO A 280 -14.60 12.13 -3.54
C PRO A 280 -14.65 10.67 -4.01
N LEU A 281 -15.13 10.42 -5.25
CA LEU A 281 -15.20 9.08 -5.83
C LEU A 281 -13.87 8.62 -6.49
N ARG A 282 -12.78 9.39 -6.37
CA ARG A 282 -11.51 9.07 -7.05
C ARG A 282 -10.95 7.68 -6.68
N ASP A 283 -11.20 7.24 -5.45
CA ASP A 283 -10.68 5.99 -4.89
C ASP A 283 -11.44 4.75 -5.43
N TRP A 284 -12.48 4.96 -6.25
CA TRP A 284 -13.15 3.90 -7.01
C TRP A 284 -12.37 3.50 -8.27
N ASP A 285 -11.42 4.33 -8.74
CA ASP A 285 -10.65 4.05 -9.95
C ASP A 285 -9.64 2.91 -9.75
N GLY A 286 -10.02 1.71 -10.16
CA GLY A 286 -9.21 0.49 -10.02
C GLY A 286 -9.48 -0.27 -8.72
N ARG A 287 -10.54 0.08 -7.98
CA ARG A 287 -11.04 -0.70 -6.83
C ARG A 287 -11.60 -2.04 -7.31
N ASP A 288 -11.34 -3.10 -6.54
CA ASP A 288 -11.90 -4.41 -6.84
C ASP A 288 -13.44 -4.37 -6.81
N GLY A 289 -14.09 -5.07 -7.73
CA GLY A 289 -15.55 -4.99 -7.92
C GLY A 289 -16.05 -3.77 -8.71
N ILE A 290 -15.26 -2.70 -8.87
CA ILE A 290 -15.68 -1.51 -9.65
C ILE A 290 -14.96 -1.47 -11.00
N GLY A 291 -15.69 -1.81 -12.06
CA GLY A 291 -15.17 -1.73 -13.42
C GLY A 291 -14.84 -0.29 -13.84
N GLY A 292 -13.77 -0.09 -14.60
CA GLY A 292 -13.36 1.26 -15.04
C GLY A 292 -14.42 2.02 -15.87
N ALA A 293 -15.33 1.32 -16.54
CA ALA A 293 -16.48 1.93 -17.21
C ALA A 293 -17.55 2.42 -16.21
N THR A 294 -17.76 1.68 -15.13
CA THR A 294 -18.65 2.06 -14.02
C THR A 294 -18.09 3.29 -13.33
N TYR A 295 -16.82 3.26 -12.91
CA TYR A 295 -16.13 4.42 -12.31
C TYR A 295 -16.28 5.69 -13.15
N LYS A 296 -15.99 5.63 -14.45
CA LYS A 296 -16.12 6.81 -15.35
C LYS A 296 -17.53 7.37 -15.39
N LYS A 297 -18.55 6.51 -15.36
CA LYS A 297 -19.95 6.95 -15.34
C LYS A 297 -20.34 7.53 -13.99
N SER A 298 -19.90 6.92 -12.89
CA SER A 298 -20.12 7.45 -11.53
C SER A 298 -19.52 8.84 -11.37
N VAL A 299 -18.30 9.07 -11.88
CA VAL A 299 -17.67 10.40 -11.86
C VAL A 299 -18.39 11.40 -12.78
N ALA A 300 -18.88 10.95 -13.94
CA ALA A 300 -19.66 11.82 -14.83
C ALA A 300 -20.99 12.24 -14.19
N GLU A 301 -21.65 11.33 -13.48
CA GLU A 301 -22.87 11.61 -12.72
C GLU A 301 -22.56 12.60 -11.59
N TYR A 302 -21.57 12.31 -10.74
CA TYR A 302 -21.11 13.22 -9.68
C TYR A 302 -20.83 14.64 -10.21
N LYS A 303 -20.09 14.78 -11.32
CA LYS A 303 -19.80 16.08 -11.95
C LYS A 303 -21.06 16.79 -12.44
N THR A 304 -22.05 16.04 -12.91
CA THR A 304 -23.34 16.56 -13.37
C THR A 304 -24.17 17.07 -12.19
N THR A 305 -24.32 16.27 -11.14
CA THR A 305 -25.02 16.63 -9.90
C THR A 305 -24.39 17.85 -9.25
N ARG A 306 -23.05 17.88 -9.13
CA ARG A 306 -22.31 19.03 -8.63
C ARG A 306 -22.64 20.31 -9.38
N ARG A 307 -22.66 20.27 -10.71
CA ARG A 307 -22.99 21.44 -11.54
C ARG A 307 -24.42 21.91 -11.28
N SER A 308 -25.37 20.99 -11.17
CA SER A 308 -26.78 21.31 -10.90
C SER A 308 -26.97 21.95 -9.52
N ILE A 309 -26.37 21.38 -8.48
CA ILE A 309 -26.43 21.92 -7.11
C ILE A 309 -25.85 23.35 -7.07
N LEU A 310 -24.63 23.53 -7.58
CA LEU A 310 -23.97 24.83 -7.57
C LEU A 310 -24.76 25.88 -8.36
N LYS A 311 -25.34 25.49 -9.50
CA LYS A 311 -26.19 26.38 -10.29
C LYS A 311 -27.45 26.80 -9.54
N THR A 312 -28.19 25.84 -8.99
CA THR A 312 -29.41 26.12 -8.21
C THR A 312 -29.14 27.05 -7.05
N LEU A 313 -28.07 26.81 -6.28
CA LEU A 313 -27.74 27.64 -5.12
C LEU A 313 -27.24 29.04 -5.51
N ALA A 314 -26.66 29.21 -6.70
CA ALA A 314 -26.17 30.50 -7.17
C ALA A 314 -27.26 31.37 -7.86
N GLU A 315 -28.19 30.74 -8.59
CA GLU A 315 -29.11 31.43 -9.49
C GLU A 315 -30.57 31.45 -8.98
N ASP A 316 -31.01 30.43 -8.23
CA ASP A 316 -32.40 30.32 -7.80
C ASP A 316 -32.64 31.05 -6.46
N PRO A 317 -33.82 31.68 -6.26
CA PRO A 317 -34.23 32.20 -4.97
C PRO A 317 -34.27 31.10 -3.90
N ALA A 318 -33.80 31.42 -2.67
CA ALA A 318 -33.70 30.46 -1.57
C ALA A 318 -34.99 29.68 -1.26
N GLY A 319 -36.16 30.30 -1.46
CA GLY A 319 -37.46 29.63 -1.28
C GLY A 319 -37.74 28.50 -2.27
N LEU A 320 -37.01 28.40 -3.39
CA LEU A 320 -37.14 27.32 -4.37
C LEU A 320 -36.15 26.17 -4.14
N TRP A 321 -35.12 26.36 -3.32
CA TRP A 321 -34.08 25.35 -3.10
C TRP A 321 -34.61 24.00 -2.62
N PRO A 322 -35.57 23.92 -1.66
CA PRO A 322 -36.10 22.63 -1.21
C PRO A 322 -36.55 21.71 -2.34
N ALA A 323 -37.44 22.20 -3.20
CA ALA A 323 -37.99 21.41 -4.31
C ALA A 323 -36.92 21.08 -5.37
N ARG A 324 -36.00 22.02 -5.64
CA ARG A 324 -34.93 21.82 -6.63
C ARG A 324 -33.89 20.82 -6.17
N LEU A 325 -33.46 20.89 -4.91
CA LEU A 325 -32.48 19.97 -4.34
C LEU A 325 -33.07 18.57 -4.21
N GLU A 326 -34.35 18.43 -3.85
CA GLU A 326 -35.03 17.14 -3.86
C GLU A 326 -35.09 16.53 -5.28
N GLU A 327 -35.37 17.34 -6.30
CA GLU A 327 -35.34 16.90 -7.71
C GLU A 327 -33.94 16.45 -8.15
N ILE A 328 -32.90 17.20 -7.77
CA ILE A 328 -31.51 16.84 -8.06
C ILE A 328 -31.13 15.52 -7.34
N GLY A 329 -31.50 15.37 -6.07
CA GLY A 329 -31.26 14.16 -5.29
C GLY A 329 -31.93 12.94 -5.91
N ARG A 330 -33.17 13.10 -6.38
CA ARG A 330 -33.91 12.06 -7.08
C ARG A 330 -33.19 11.59 -8.36
N ALA A 331 -32.78 12.55 -9.19
CA ALA A 331 -32.04 12.25 -10.41
C ALA A 331 -30.72 11.52 -10.13
N TYR A 332 -30.01 11.91 -9.06
CA TYR A 332 -28.79 11.24 -8.61
C TYR A 332 -29.07 9.79 -8.17
N GLY A 333 -30.08 9.57 -7.34
CA GLY A 333 -30.49 8.22 -6.89
C GLY A 333 -30.82 7.32 -8.07
N GLU A 334 -31.68 7.77 -8.99
CA GLU A 334 -32.06 7.04 -10.20
C GLU A 334 -30.87 6.71 -11.11
N ALA A 335 -29.93 7.65 -11.26
CA ALA A 335 -28.73 7.43 -12.06
C ALA A 335 -27.86 6.31 -11.46
N PHE A 336 -27.68 6.29 -10.14
CA PHE A 336 -26.93 5.24 -9.46
C PHE A 336 -27.67 3.90 -9.41
N ASN A 337 -29.01 3.87 -9.30
CA ASN A 337 -29.81 2.66 -9.53
C ASN A 337 -29.49 2.07 -10.92
N ALA A 338 -29.53 2.91 -11.97
CA ALA A 338 -29.29 2.45 -13.33
C ALA A 338 -27.87 1.92 -13.56
N LEU A 339 -26.88 2.44 -12.82
CA LEU A 339 -25.52 1.92 -12.82
C LEU A 339 -25.43 0.60 -12.06
N ASP A 340 -26.05 0.52 -10.89
CA ASP A 340 -25.96 -0.64 -10.02
C ASP A 340 -26.74 -1.85 -10.54
N HIS A 341 -27.95 -1.67 -11.07
CA HIS A 341 -28.71 -2.76 -11.73
C HIS A 341 -27.91 -3.49 -12.82
N ARG A 342 -26.91 -2.82 -13.40
CA ARG A 342 -26.03 -3.40 -14.43
C ARG A 342 -24.78 -4.05 -13.86
N ALA A 343 -24.22 -3.51 -12.79
CA ALA A 343 -22.89 -3.84 -12.30
C ALA A 343 -22.87 -4.52 -10.93
N GLY A 344 -23.92 -4.36 -10.11
CA GLY A 344 -24.07 -4.92 -8.76
C GLY A 344 -22.87 -4.60 -7.88
N PHE A 345 -22.49 -3.32 -7.83
CA PHE A 345 -21.24 -2.86 -7.25
C PHE A 345 -21.43 -1.94 -6.04
N ILE A 346 -22.63 -1.39 -5.85
CA ILE A 346 -22.93 -0.55 -4.70
C ILE A 346 -23.26 -1.46 -3.53
N MET A 347 -22.32 -1.54 -2.58
CA MET A 347 -22.51 -2.23 -1.32
C MET A 347 -22.63 -1.21 -0.18
N THR A 348 -22.50 -1.65 1.07
CA THR A 348 -22.59 -0.76 2.24
C THR A 348 -21.61 0.42 2.16
N VAL A 349 -20.35 0.16 1.76
CA VAL A 349 -19.30 1.19 1.72
C VAL A 349 -19.56 2.18 0.59
N GLU A 350 -19.81 1.69 -0.63
CA GLU A 350 -20.06 2.55 -1.78
C GLU A 350 -21.31 3.41 -1.57
N ARG A 351 -22.35 2.89 -0.91
CA ARG A 351 -23.51 3.68 -0.50
C ARG A 351 -23.12 4.85 0.39
N GLU A 352 -22.32 4.62 1.44
CA GLU A 352 -21.88 5.67 2.34
C GLU A 352 -21.06 6.73 1.58
N GLU A 353 -20.13 6.28 0.73
CA GLU A 353 -19.31 7.16 -0.11
C GLU A 353 -20.14 8.02 -1.09
N LEU A 354 -21.28 7.52 -1.58
CA LEU A 354 -22.18 8.31 -2.44
C LEU A 354 -22.88 9.44 -1.68
N TYR A 355 -23.24 9.25 -0.42
CA TYR A 355 -23.76 10.32 0.43
C TYR A 355 -22.65 11.29 0.84
N GLU A 356 -21.47 10.78 1.21
CA GLU A 356 -20.29 11.61 1.49
C GLU A 356 -19.93 12.49 0.28
N ALA A 357 -20.09 11.98 -0.95
CA ALA A 357 -19.86 12.75 -2.17
C ALA A 357 -20.84 13.92 -2.31
N LEU A 358 -22.12 13.72 -1.98
CA LEU A 358 -23.11 14.80 -1.96
C LEU A 358 -22.83 15.81 -0.85
N ASP A 359 -22.47 15.33 0.35
CA ASP A 359 -22.07 16.19 1.46
C ASP A 359 -20.86 17.05 1.12
N HIS A 360 -19.91 16.50 0.38
CA HIS A 360 -18.74 17.22 -0.12
C HIS A 360 -19.13 18.35 -1.07
N ILE A 361 -20.07 18.11 -2.00
CA ILE A 361 -20.60 19.16 -2.89
C ILE A 361 -21.28 20.27 -2.07
N MET A 362 -22.07 19.91 -1.07
CA MET A 362 -22.80 20.87 -0.24
C MET A 362 -21.84 21.72 0.62
N ALA A 363 -20.79 21.12 1.19
CA ALA A 363 -19.76 21.86 1.93
C ALA A 363 -18.96 22.81 1.03
N GLU A 364 -18.68 22.39 -0.20
CA GLU A 364 -18.08 23.27 -1.21
C GLU A 364 -19.01 24.45 -1.53
N ALA A 365 -20.30 24.18 -1.72
CA ALA A 365 -21.29 25.22 -2.01
C ALA A 365 -21.47 26.22 -0.86
N GLU A 366 -21.51 25.75 0.39
CA GLU A 366 -21.53 26.60 1.60
C GLU A 366 -20.34 27.56 1.60
N THR A 367 -19.14 27.03 1.31
CA THR A 367 -17.91 27.83 1.27
C THR A 367 -17.93 28.86 0.13
N LEU A 368 -18.36 28.46 -1.07
CA LEU A 368 -18.38 29.34 -2.25
C LEU A 368 -19.41 30.46 -2.14
N GLN A 369 -20.57 30.19 -1.53
CA GLN A 369 -21.69 31.12 -1.45
C GLN A 369 -21.77 31.85 -0.09
N GLY A 370 -21.02 31.41 0.92
CA GLY A 370 -21.09 31.96 2.28
C GLY A 370 -22.44 31.73 2.97
N LEU A 371 -23.07 30.58 2.71
CA LEU A 371 -24.41 30.22 3.18
C LEU A 371 -24.36 29.11 4.23
N ASP A 372 -25.35 29.09 5.14
CA ASP A 372 -25.64 27.92 5.97
C ASP A 372 -26.66 27.04 5.22
N LEU A 373 -26.23 25.86 4.77
CA LEU A 373 -27.05 24.96 3.95
C LEU A 373 -27.52 23.71 4.72
N ARG A 374 -27.48 23.73 6.06
CA ARG A 374 -27.90 22.58 6.88
C ARG A 374 -29.28 22.04 6.50
N ASP A 375 -30.29 22.90 6.44
CA ASP A 375 -31.66 22.49 6.09
C ASP A 375 -31.78 22.09 4.60
N ALA A 376 -30.96 22.69 3.73
CA ALA A 376 -30.95 22.38 2.30
C ALA A 376 -30.39 20.97 2.01
N ARG A 377 -29.49 20.45 2.86
CA ARG A 377 -28.96 19.09 2.76
C ARG A 377 -30.04 18.03 2.91
N GLU A 378 -30.98 18.24 3.85
CA GLU A 378 -32.07 17.28 4.11
C GLU A 378 -32.95 17.07 2.88
N HIS A 379 -33.24 18.13 2.12
CA HIS A 379 -34.02 18.04 0.89
C HIS A 379 -33.30 17.24 -0.20
N LEU A 380 -32.00 17.46 -0.37
CA LEU A 380 -31.18 16.70 -1.31
C LEU A 380 -31.20 15.20 -0.97
N PHE A 381 -30.94 14.86 0.30
CA PHE A 381 -30.91 13.46 0.75
C PHE A 381 -32.27 12.79 0.68
N SER A 382 -33.34 13.51 1.05
CA SER A 382 -34.70 13.00 0.91
C SER A 382 -35.04 12.65 -0.55
N GLY A 383 -34.53 13.42 -1.51
CA GLY A 383 -34.69 13.11 -2.93
C GLY A 383 -34.01 11.80 -3.34
N VAL A 384 -32.78 11.58 -2.87
CA VAL A 384 -32.02 10.34 -3.09
C VAL A 384 -32.75 9.16 -2.45
N ASP A 385 -33.14 9.28 -1.18
CA ASP A 385 -33.84 8.25 -0.41
C ASP A 385 -35.17 7.85 -1.04
N ALA A 386 -35.86 8.77 -1.71
CA ALA A 386 -37.12 8.50 -2.38
C ALA A 386 -36.99 7.56 -3.59
N THR A 387 -35.78 7.37 -4.13
CA THR A 387 -35.56 6.58 -5.35
C THR A 387 -34.53 5.48 -5.22
N ARG A 388 -33.57 5.58 -4.30
CA ARG A 388 -32.50 4.58 -4.19
C ARG A 388 -33.05 3.17 -4.00
N ASP A 389 -32.53 2.25 -4.81
CA ASP A 389 -32.81 0.80 -4.70
C ASP A 389 -31.53 -0.05 -4.61
N TRP A 390 -30.37 0.60 -4.42
CA TRP A 390 -29.04 0.06 -4.15
C TRP A 390 -28.64 0.04 -2.67
#